data_AF-A0A4Q2V0E9-F1
#
_entry.id   AF-A0A4Q2V0E9-F1
#
_cell.length_a   1.000
_cell.length_b   1.000
_cell.length_c   1.000
_cell.angle_alpha   90.00
_cell.angle_beta   90.00
_cell.angle_gamma   90.00
#
_symmetry.space_group_name_H-M   'P 1'
#
loop_
_entity.id
_entity.type
_entity.pdbx_description
1 polymer ?
#
loop_
_entity_poly.entity_id
_entity_poly.type
_entity_poly.pdbx_seq_one_letter_code
_entity_poly.pdbx_strand_id
1 'polypeptide(L)'
;MAATDLYTMALQRSTQPDLLPQNKEVRHSIAPLSETQRAGCKTWLQEMNFLRPGEEEDEEVWAKIKRNWIGYLSATSPTPEVALAPNRKVVQFTGGDEDDDGVENARGQKRRFADDRQRRMTIQSAFWNDLDRMEAMTERWPRVARVALNSMDEGNGGDGDQGAFESLAAVYDLGKRRRYQSIWMSLVGFIAHSHSEGTLGEMGLRLTESQIDDILDIEQEIWQIDTRAIARRREKGGFEDVWVPIRQLLMEALRKPKSTPRNNPLVWWIAVLARSAVSGDSDIDFISRGRFHKNPMPMDVGLRERLEAIVHYSKVLVLDGAFSTWSGRSERSEWVMEVQSRLNMVSIEWIDEEGGSRPAGPSGDGGPVYSTDAWQSVVAHIAEETERHLGGKQKTAIYRLRMLANAMMQ
;
A
#
# COMPACT_ATOMS: atom_id res chain seq x y z
N MET A 1 -26.47 -29.45 -0.82
CA MET A 1 -25.06 -29.33 -1.26
C MET A 1 -24.26 -28.92 -0.05
N ALA A 2 -23.12 -29.55 0.26
CA ALA A 2 -22.35 -29.19 1.45
C ALA A 2 -21.75 -27.78 1.29
N ALA A 3 -21.55 -27.05 2.40
CA ALA A 3 -20.97 -25.70 2.36
C ALA A 3 -19.59 -25.68 1.69
N THR A 4 -18.82 -26.75 1.84
CA THR A 4 -17.51 -26.94 1.18
C THR A 4 -17.61 -27.06 -0.34
N ASP A 5 -18.64 -27.75 -0.85
CA ASP A 5 -18.86 -27.91 -2.29
C ASP A 5 -19.24 -26.56 -2.93
N LEU A 6 -20.10 -25.80 -2.24
CA LEU A 6 -20.51 -24.45 -2.67
C LEU A 6 -19.32 -23.48 -2.71
N TYR A 7 -18.42 -23.55 -1.71
CA TYR A 7 -17.21 -22.75 -1.68
C TYR A 7 -16.29 -23.08 -2.87
N THR A 8 -16.01 -24.36 -3.11
CA THR A 8 -15.14 -24.79 -4.21
C THR A 8 -15.70 -24.39 -5.57
N MET A 9 -17.00 -24.58 -5.79
CA MET A 9 -17.66 -24.18 -7.03
C MET A 9 -17.61 -22.65 -7.23
N ALA A 10 -17.88 -21.88 -6.18
CA ALA A 10 -17.80 -20.42 -6.25
C ALA A 10 -16.38 -19.95 -6.56
N LEU A 11 -15.37 -20.55 -5.92
CA LEU A 11 -13.97 -20.22 -6.14
C LEU A 11 -13.53 -20.50 -7.58
N GLN A 12 -13.92 -21.66 -8.13
CA GLN A 12 -13.66 -21.99 -9.53
C GLN A 12 -14.29 -20.97 -10.49
N ARG A 13 -15.54 -20.54 -10.24
CA ARG A 13 -16.19 -19.50 -11.06
C ARG A 13 -15.51 -18.15 -10.95
N SER A 14 -15.06 -17.77 -9.75
CA SER A 14 -14.41 -16.47 -9.52
C SER A 14 -12.95 -16.39 -10.00
N THR A 15 -12.38 -17.51 -10.43
CA THR A 15 -10.95 -17.62 -10.82
C THR A 15 -10.77 -18.08 -12.27
N GLN A 16 -11.85 -18.10 -13.08
CA GLN A 16 -11.80 -18.60 -14.45
C GLN A 16 -10.79 -17.83 -15.32
N PRO A 17 -10.09 -18.52 -16.26
CA PRO A 17 -9.02 -17.92 -17.04
C PRO A 17 -9.43 -16.76 -17.94
N ASP A 18 -10.71 -16.69 -18.32
CA ASP A 18 -11.35 -15.72 -19.22
C ASP A 18 -11.90 -14.48 -18.49
N LEU A 19 -11.78 -14.42 -17.16
CA LEU A 19 -12.19 -13.25 -16.39
C LEU A 19 -11.31 -12.03 -16.71
N LEU A 20 -11.97 -10.92 -17.06
CA LEU A 20 -11.30 -9.66 -17.35
C LEU A 20 -10.56 -9.14 -16.09
N PRO A 21 -9.22 -8.99 -16.13
CA PRO A 21 -8.49 -8.26 -15.09
C PRO A 21 -8.90 -6.77 -15.10
N GLN A 22 -8.60 -6.06 -14.01
CA GLN A 22 -8.81 -4.60 -13.97
C GLN A 22 -7.97 -3.87 -15.05
N ASN A 23 -6.84 -4.45 -15.45
CA ASN A 23 -5.95 -3.93 -16.50
C ASN A 23 -5.89 -4.92 -17.68
N LYS A 24 -6.50 -4.56 -18.82
CA LYS A 24 -6.67 -5.45 -20.00
C LYS A 24 -5.38 -5.72 -20.80
N GLU A 25 -4.29 -4.99 -20.54
CA GLU A 25 -3.08 -4.97 -21.39
C GLU A 25 -2.00 -5.98 -20.99
N VAL A 26 -2.28 -6.91 -20.07
CA VAL A 26 -1.23 -7.54 -19.27
C VAL A 26 -1.08 -9.04 -19.51
N ARG A 27 0.18 -9.50 -19.65
CA ARG A 27 0.54 -10.94 -19.62
C ARG A 27 0.23 -11.50 -18.24
N HIS A 28 -0.63 -12.52 -18.18
CA HIS A 28 -1.06 -13.19 -16.95
C HIS A 28 0.01 -14.08 -16.27
N SER A 29 1.28 -13.95 -16.62
CA SER A 29 2.34 -14.84 -16.14
C SER A 29 3.58 -14.07 -15.71
N ILE A 30 3.75 -13.88 -14.41
CA ILE A 30 5.07 -13.60 -13.81
C ILE A 30 5.82 -14.93 -13.76
N ALA A 31 7.11 -14.91 -14.07
CA ALA A 31 7.96 -16.07 -13.84
C ALA A 31 7.94 -16.47 -12.34
N PRO A 32 7.81 -17.76 -11.99
CA PRO A 32 7.99 -18.20 -10.62
C PRO A 32 9.34 -17.74 -10.05
N LEU A 33 9.42 -17.54 -8.73
CA LEU A 33 10.70 -17.27 -8.07
C LEU A 33 11.71 -18.37 -8.39
N SER A 34 12.97 -17.98 -8.63
CA SER A 34 14.08 -18.92 -8.71
C SER A 34 14.24 -19.69 -7.41
N GLU A 35 14.94 -20.83 -7.44
CA GLU A 35 15.15 -21.64 -6.24
C GLU A 35 15.89 -20.85 -5.14
N THR A 36 16.89 -20.05 -5.53
CA THR A 36 17.65 -19.20 -4.61
C THR A 36 16.76 -18.11 -3.99
N GLN A 37 15.95 -17.42 -4.80
CA GLN A 37 14.99 -16.43 -4.30
C GLN A 37 13.97 -17.05 -3.34
N ARG A 38 13.50 -18.26 -3.65
CA ARG A 38 12.59 -19.02 -2.79
C ARG A 38 13.25 -19.39 -1.47
N ALA A 39 14.51 -19.82 -1.50
CA ALA A 39 15.30 -20.10 -0.30
C ALA A 39 15.46 -18.85 0.57
N GLY A 40 15.84 -17.72 -0.03
CA GLY A 40 15.95 -16.43 0.67
C GLY A 40 14.64 -16.00 1.35
N CYS A 41 13.50 -16.15 0.67
CA CYS A 41 12.20 -15.89 1.27
C CYS A 41 11.89 -16.83 2.45
N LYS A 42 12.19 -18.14 2.33
CA LYS A 42 12.00 -19.10 3.42
C LYS A 42 12.84 -18.77 4.64
N THR A 43 14.13 -18.46 4.45
CA THR A 43 15.03 -18.05 5.52
C THR A 43 14.53 -16.78 6.20
N TRP A 44 14.11 -15.78 5.43
CA TRP A 44 13.57 -14.55 6.00
C TRP A 44 12.28 -14.79 6.81
N LEU A 45 11.36 -15.65 6.34
CA LEU A 45 10.15 -16.02 7.09
C LEU A 45 10.50 -16.75 8.41
N GLN A 46 11.54 -17.61 8.39
CA GLN A 46 12.06 -18.25 9.60
C GLN A 46 12.62 -17.22 10.59
N GLU A 47 13.43 -16.26 10.12
CA GLU A 47 13.97 -15.19 10.96
C GLU A 47 12.87 -14.29 11.55
N MET A 48 11.79 -14.06 10.79
CA MET A 48 10.64 -13.29 11.27
C MET A 48 9.75 -14.06 12.24
N ASN A 49 9.94 -15.39 12.34
CA ASN A 49 9.12 -16.29 13.15
C ASN A 49 7.61 -16.15 12.88
N PHE A 50 7.24 -16.14 11.60
CA PHE A 50 5.85 -15.97 11.16
C PHE A 50 5.65 -16.54 9.76
N LEU A 51 4.55 -17.28 9.56
CA LEU A 51 4.21 -17.93 8.28
C LEU A 51 5.34 -18.81 7.74
N ARG A 52 5.95 -19.62 8.60
CA ARG A 52 6.99 -20.57 8.19
C ARG A 52 6.33 -21.74 7.45
N PRO A 53 6.74 -22.04 6.20
CA PRO A 53 6.15 -23.17 5.47
C PRO A 53 6.39 -24.51 6.19
N GLY A 54 5.31 -25.27 6.38
CA GLY A 54 5.35 -26.61 7.00
C GLY A 54 5.18 -26.63 8.53
N GLU A 55 5.11 -25.47 9.19
CA GLU A 55 4.83 -25.38 10.63
C GLU A 55 3.31 -25.33 10.85
N GLU A 56 2.77 -26.27 11.64
CA GLU A 56 1.31 -26.48 11.79
C GLU A 56 0.55 -25.20 12.19
N GLU A 57 1.02 -24.49 13.22
CA GLU A 57 0.40 -23.23 13.66
C GLU A 57 0.43 -22.14 12.57
N ASP A 58 1.52 -22.07 11.79
CA ASP A 58 1.68 -21.08 10.73
C ASP A 58 0.85 -21.45 9.49
N GLU A 59 0.62 -22.74 9.22
CA GLU A 59 -0.30 -23.20 8.16
C GLU A 59 -1.76 -22.88 8.49
N GLU A 60 -2.17 -22.97 9.75
CA GLU A 60 -3.50 -22.53 10.17
C GLU A 60 -3.71 -21.02 9.96
N VAL A 61 -2.73 -20.21 10.38
CA VAL A 61 -2.76 -18.76 10.16
C VAL A 61 -2.76 -18.44 8.66
N TRP A 62 -1.94 -19.16 7.88
CA TRP A 62 -1.90 -19.03 6.42
C TRP A 62 -3.25 -19.34 5.76
N ALA A 63 -3.92 -20.42 6.19
CA ALA A 63 -5.25 -20.78 5.69
C ALA A 63 -6.30 -19.69 6.00
N LYS A 64 -6.26 -19.09 7.21
CA LYS A 64 -7.12 -17.97 7.59
C LYS A 64 -6.87 -16.74 6.71
N ILE A 65 -5.60 -16.41 6.46
CA ILE A 65 -5.22 -15.30 5.56
C ILE A 65 -5.74 -15.54 4.14
N LYS A 66 -5.52 -16.73 3.57
CA LYS A 66 -6.04 -17.09 2.24
C LYS A 66 -7.56 -16.94 2.17
N ARG A 67 -8.27 -17.48 3.16
CA ARG A 67 -9.74 -17.41 3.23
C ARG A 67 -10.25 -15.98 3.30
N ASN A 68 -9.69 -15.16 4.19
CA ASN A 68 -10.13 -13.77 4.37
C ASN A 68 -9.77 -12.91 3.16
N TRP A 69 -8.62 -13.15 2.52
CA TRP A 69 -8.26 -12.49 1.26
C TRP A 69 -9.26 -12.82 0.15
N ILE A 70 -9.63 -14.09 -0.03
CA ILE A 70 -10.67 -14.50 -0.98
C ILE A 70 -12.02 -13.86 -0.65
N GLY A 71 -12.36 -13.76 0.64
CA GLY A 71 -13.55 -13.04 1.10
C GLY A 71 -13.55 -11.57 0.70
N TYR A 72 -12.44 -10.87 0.95
CA TYR A 72 -12.25 -9.47 0.54
C TYR A 72 -12.36 -9.29 -0.98
N LEU A 73 -11.71 -10.16 -1.76
CA LEU A 73 -11.76 -10.13 -3.22
C LEU A 73 -13.20 -10.33 -3.73
N SER A 74 -13.91 -11.30 -3.17
CA SER A 74 -15.31 -11.59 -3.53
C SER A 74 -16.23 -10.43 -3.14
N ALA A 75 -16.15 -9.96 -1.89
CA ALA A 75 -17.02 -8.90 -1.36
C ALA A 75 -16.92 -7.59 -2.15
N THR A 76 -15.72 -7.28 -2.64
CA THR A 76 -15.44 -6.04 -3.38
C THR A 76 -15.51 -6.20 -4.90
N SER A 77 -15.77 -7.41 -5.41
CA SER A 77 -15.89 -7.70 -6.84
C SER A 77 -17.21 -7.19 -7.42
N PRO A 78 -17.26 -6.82 -8.73
CA PRO A 78 -18.47 -6.61 -9.53
C PRO A 78 -19.56 -7.66 -9.38
N THR A 79 -19.15 -8.92 -9.23
CA THR A 79 -20.01 -10.11 -9.17
C THR A 79 -19.62 -10.87 -7.90
N PRO A 80 -20.09 -10.41 -6.72
CA PRO A 80 -19.72 -11.01 -5.45
C PRO A 80 -20.37 -12.39 -5.29
N GLU A 81 -19.64 -13.31 -4.67
CA GLU A 81 -20.08 -14.67 -4.35
C GLU A 81 -20.19 -14.84 -2.84
N VAL A 82 -21.41 -15.06 -2.36
CA VAL A 82 -21.75 -15.17 -0.93
C VAL A 82 -21.00 -16.29 -0.24
N ALA A 83 -20.84 -17.42 -0.92
CA ALA A 83 -20.12 -18.57 -0.39
C ALA A 83 -18.64 -18.25 -0.09
N LEU A 84 -18.06 -17.29 -0.83
CA LEU A 84 -16.69 -16.83 -0.63
C LEU A 84 -16.60 -15.69 0.40
N ALA A 85 -17.64 -14.86 0.51
CA ALA A 85 -17.71 -13.70 1.40
C ALA A 85 -18.95 -13.74 2.32
N PRO A 86 -19.02 -14.71 3.25
CA PRO A 86 -20.09 -14.77 4.24
C PRO A 86 -20.07 -13.51 5.12
N ASN A 87 -21.22 -13.07 5.61
CA ASN A 87 -21.27 -11.89 6.47
C ASN A 87 -20.64 -12.21 7.84
N ARG A 88 -19.45 -11.67 8.10
CA ARG A 88 -18.75 -11.72 9.39
C ARG A 88 -18.66 -10.33 10.05
N LYS A 89 -19.35 -9.33 9.50
CA LYS A 89 -19.25 -7.96 9.98
C LYS A 89 -19.75 -7.86 11.42
N VAL A 90 -19.01 -7.14 12.26
CA VAL A 90 -19.36 -6.93 13.68
C VAL A 90 -20.70 -6.19 13.81
N VAL A 91 -21.03 -5.33 12.84
CA VAL A 91 -22.35 -4.69 12.70
C VAL A 91 -23.16 -5.42 11.63
N GLN A 92 -24.31 -5.97 12.00
CA GLN A 92 -25.19 -6.67 11.07
C GLN A 92 -26.10 -5.69 10.32
N PHE A 93 -26.13 -5.80 8.99
CA PHE A 93 -27.09 -5.10 8.14
C PHE A 93 -28.43 -5.85 8.20
N THR A 94 -29.21 -5.67 9.26
CA THR A 94 -30.55 -6.24 9.35
C THR A 94 -31.50 -5.51 8.41
N GLY A 95 -32.45 -6.25 7.87
CA GLY A 95 -33.39 -5.78 6.86
C GLY A 95 -34.41 -4.75 7.35
N GLY A 96 -34.22 -4.04 8.46
CA GLY A 96 -35.14 -3.01 8.95
C GLY A 96 -36.52 -3.51 9.40
N ASP A 97 -36.79 -4.81 9.32
CA ASP A 97 -38.00 -5.43 9.84
C ASP A 97 -37.68 -6.02 11.23
N GLU A 98 -38.54 -5.74 12.22
CA GLU A 98 -38.37 -6.14 13.63
C GLU A 98 -38.44 -7.67 13.86
N ASP A 99 -38.74 -8.44 12.81
CA ASP A 99 -38.88 -9.91 12.79
C ASP A 99 -37.75 -10.62 12.00
N ASP A 100 -36.59 -9.98 11.79
CA ASP A 100 -35.46 -10.59 11.06
C ASP A 100 -34.65 -11.50 12.03
N ASP A 101 -34.59 -12.81 11.75
CA ASP A 101 -33.94 -13.88 12.57
C ASP A 101 -32.41 -13.73 12.73
N GLY A 102 -31.85 -12.53 12.52
CA GLY A 102 -30.40 -12.28 12.47
C GLY A 102 -29.71 -12.84 11.22
N VAL A 103 -30.46 -13.36 10.25
CA VAL A 103 -29.95 -13.92 8.99
C VAL A 103 -30.04 -12.87 7.89
N GLU A 104 -28.89 -12.49 7.32
CA GLU A 104 -28.81 -11.50 6.23
C GLU A 104 -29.71 -11.91 5.04
N ASN A 105 -30.76 -11.13 4.79
CA ASN A 105 -31.61 -11.31 3.62
C ASN A 105 -30.93 -10.81 2.32
N ALA A 106 -31.51 -11.16 1.16
CA ALA A 106 -30.93 -10.81 -0.15
C ALA A 106 -30.74 -9.30 -0.37
N ARG A 107 -31.59 -8.46 0.25
CA ARG A 107 -31.49 -6.99 0.17
C ARG A 107 -30.32 -6.48 1.02
N GLY A 108 -30.18 -6.99 2.25
CA GLY A 108 -29.06 -6.72 3.16
C GLY A 108 -27.74 -7.10 2.51
N GLN A 109 -27.68 -8.29 1.91
CA GLN A 109 -26.52 -8.78 1.16
C GLN A 109 -26.12 -7.87 0.00
N LYS A 110 -27.09 -7.48 -0.83
CA LYS A 110 -26.83 -6.57 -1.95
C LYS A 110 -26.30 -5.22 -1.48
N ARG A 111 -26.81 -4.72 -0.35
CA ARG A 111 -26.34 -3.48 0.28
C ARG A 111 -24.92 -3.64 0.81
N ARG A 112 -24.64 -4.70 1.58
CA ARG A 112 -23.29 -4.99 2.11
C ARG A 112 -22.24 -5.04 1.02
N PHE A 113 -22.47 -5.78 -0.07
CA PHE A 113 -21.51 -5.85 -1.17
C PHE A 113 -21.36 -4.53 -1.95
N ALA A 114 -22.43 -3.74 -2.05
CA ALA A 114 -22.32 -2.40 -2.60
C ALA A 114 -21.45 -1.50 -1.72
N ASP A 115 -21.64 -1.57 -0.40
CA ASP A 115 -20.88 -0.80 0.59
C ASP A 115 -19.40 -1.26 0.63
N ASP A 116 -19.10 -2.56 0.66
CA ASP A 116 -17.73 -3.11 0.61
C ASP A 116 -17.00 -2.66 -0.66
N ARG A 117 -17.67 -2.73 -1.82
CA ARG A 117 -17.09 -2.24 -3.08
C ARG A 117 -16.87 -0.74 -3.05
N GLN A 118 -17.82 0.03 -2.53
CA GLN A 118 -17.70 1.47 -2.44
C GLN A 118 -16.51 1.86 -1.56
N ARG A 119 -16.35 1.22 -0.39
CA ARG A 119 -15.21 1.41 0.50
C ARG A 119 -13.88 1.21 -0.23
N ARG A 120 -13.74 0.09 -0.96
CA ARG A 120 -12.54 -0.19 -1.74
C ARG A 120 -12.27 0.89 -2.81
N MET A 121 -13.29 1.29 -3.57
CA MET A 121 -13.15 2.30 -4.62
C MET A 121 -12.79 3.67 -4.04
N THR A 122 -13.32 4.02 -2.86
CA THR A 122 -12.99 5.27 -2.15
C THR A 122 -11.53 5.27 -1.70
N ILE A 123 -11.05 4.19 -1.07
CA ILE A 123 -9.63 4.03 -0.70
C ILE A 123 -8.73 4.13 -1.94
N GLN A 124 -9.10 3.43 -3.02
CA GLN A 124 -8.38 3.50 -4.29
C GLN A 124 -8.30 4.93 -4.84
N SER A 125 -9.40 5.67 -4.82
CA SER A 125 -9.43 7.07 -5.26
C SER A 125 -8.57 7.97 -4.37
N ALA A 126 -8.56 7.77 -3.05
CA ALA A 126 -7.69 8.53 -2.14
C ALA A 126 -6.21 8.34 -2.51
N PHE A 127 -5.77 7.09 -2.69
CA PHE A 127 -4.41 6.79 -3.17
C PHE A 127 -4.13 7.45 -4.52
N TRP A 128 -5.04 7.36 -5.49
CA TRP A 128 -4.79 7.91 -6.82
C TRP A 128 -4.74 9.43 -6.89
N ASN A 129 -5.47 10.15 -6.03
CA ASN A 129 -5.47 11.61 -6.03
C ASN A 129 -4.29 12.15 -5.19
N ASP A 130 -4.22 11.77 -3.92
CA ASP A 130 -3.28 12.38 -2.99
C ASP A 130 -1.84 11.86 -3.20
N LEU A 131 -1.66 10.56 -3.44
CA LEU A 131 -0.31 10.02 -3.65
C LEU A 131 0.27 10.45 -5.00
N ASP A 132 -0.55 10.57 -6.06
CA ASP A 132 -0.10 11.17 -7.33
C ASP A 132 0.36 12.62 -7.13
N ARG A 133 -0.41 13.40 -6.35
CA ARG A 133 -0.03 14.78 -6.01
C ARG A 133 1.29 14.81 -5.24
N MET A 134 1.47 13.94 -4.24
CA MET A 134 2.72 13.87 -3.46
C MET A 134 3.92 13.45 -4.32
N GLU A 135 3.74 12.50 -5.25
CA GLU A 135 4.78 12.15 -6.20
C GLU A 135 5.20 13.34 -7.06
N ALA A 136 4.24 14.05 -7.66
CA ALA A 136 4.52 15.24 -8.45
C ALA A 136 5.22 16.33 -7.63
N MET A 137 4.79 16.52 -6.37
CA MET A 137 5.42 17.45 -5.45
C MET A 137 6.85 17.07 -5.06
N THR A 138 7.20 15.78 -5.13
CA THR A 138 8.57 15.31 -4.85
C THR A 138 9.57 15.87 -5.87
N GLU A 139 9.17 16.04 -7.14
CA GLU A 139 10.03 16.61 -8.20
C GLU A 139 10.34 18.10 -8.01
N ARG A 140 9.62 18.80 -7.13
CA ARG A 140 9.92 20.20 -6.78
C ARG A 140 11.08 20.33 -5.81
N TRP A 141 11.46 19.25 -5.13
CA TRP A 141 12.53 19.28 -4.15
C TRP A 141 13.92 19.31 -4.82
N PRO A 142 14.86 20.11 -4.28
CA PRO A 142 16.22 20.16 -4.80
C PRO A 142 16.91 18.80 -4.69
N ARG A 143 17.91 18.55 -5.55
CA ARG A 143 18.63 17.27 -5.61
C ARG A 143 19.15 16.83 -4.24
N VAL A 144 19.65 17.74 -3.42
CA VAL A 144 20.17 17.41 -2.08
C VAL A 144 19.13 16.72 -1.19
N ALA A 145 17.89 17.20 -1.19
CA ALA A 145 16.81 16.59 -0.42
C ALA A 145 16.42 15.22 -1.01
N ARG A 146 16.41 15.11 -2.35
CA ARG A 146 16.09 13.84 -3.03
C ARG A 146 17.19 12.80 -2.88
N VAL A 147 18.47 13.19 -2.80
CA VAL A 147 19.59 12.30 -2.47
C VAL A 147 19.45 11.77 -1.05
N ALA A 148 19.02 12.61 -0.10
CA ALA A 148 18.79 12.17 1.28
C ALA A 148 17.80 10.99 1.34
N LEU A 149 16.75 10.98 0.51
CA LEU A 149 15.78 9.88 0.44
C LEU A 149 16.38 8.53 0.00
N ASN A 150 17.46 8.55 -0.78
CA ASN A 150 18.19 7.36 -1.22
C ASN A 150 19.36 7.00 -0.30
N SER A 151 19.69 7.82 0.70
CA SER A 151 20.89 7.63 1.56
C SER A 151 20.96 6.28 2.25
N MET A 152 19.81 5.63 2.46
CA MET A 152 19.72 4.34 3.12
C MET A 152 19.69 3.17 2.14
N ASP A 153 19.42 3.37 0.85
CA ASP A 153 19.41 2.26 -0.12
C ASP A 153 20.81 1.62 -0.17
N GLU A 154 20.89 0.31 -0.45
CA GLU A 154 22.20 -0.32 -0.59
C GLU A 154 22.76 -0.02 -1.97
N GLY A 155 23.87 0.71 -2.01
CA GLY A 155 24.71 0.79 -3.20
C GLY A 155 25.29 -0.61 -3.44
N ASN A 156 25.21 -1.10 -4.66
CA ASN A 156 25.96 -2.28 -5.10
C ASN A 156 27.45 -2.08 -4.76
N GLY A 157 27.91 -2.51 -3.59
CA GLY A 157 29.31 -2.73 -3.23
C GLY A 157 30.35 -1.70 -3.72
N GLY A 158 30.06 -0.40 -3.70
CA GLY A 158 31.02 0.62 -4.09
C GLY A 158 30.51 2.02 -3.80
N ASP A 159 31.46 2.94 -3.55
CA ASP A 159 31.31 4.40 -3.33
C ASP A 159 30.67 5.15 -4.53
N GLY A 160 29.62 4.61 -5.14
CA GLY A 160 28.83 5.27 -6.16
C GLY A 160 27.75 6.14 -5.51
N ASP A 161 27.70 7.42 -5.87
CA ASP A 161 26.56 8.30 -5.61
C ASP A 161 25.28 7.59 -6.09
N GLN A 162 24.36 7.27 -5.17
CA GLN A 162 23.12 6.52 -5.47
C GLN A 162 22.10 7.34 -6.26
N GLY A 163 22.47 8.57 -6.63
CA GLY A 163 21.62 9.49 -7.36
C GLY A 163 20.51 10.04 -6.48
N ALA A 164 19.86 11.09 -6.99
CA ALA A 164 18.66 11.61 -6.35
C ALA A 164 17.50 10.63 -6.54
N PHE A 165 16.62 10.57 -5.55
CA PHE A 165 15.33 9.92 -5.70
C PHE A 165 14.56 10.51 -6.90
N GLU A 166 13.93 9.60 -7.63
CA GLU A 166 13.16 9.86 -8.83
C GLU A 166 11.73 9.40 -8.60
N SER A 167 10.75 10.31 -8.70
CA SER A 167 9.34 9.94 -8.54
C SER A 167 8.81 9.19 -9.76
N LEU A 168 7.63 8.57 -9.66
CA LEU A 168 6.88 8.03 -10.81
C LEU A 168 5.80 9.02 -11.30
N ALA A 169 6.00 10.31 -11.06
CA ALA A 169 5.01 11.35 -11.38
C ALA A 169 4.78 11.52 -12.89
N ALA A 170 5.78 11.22 -13.71
CA ALA A 170 5.72 11.38 -15.15
C ALA A 170 4.61 10.53 -15.80
N VAL A 171 3.98 11.06 -16.85
CA VAL A 171 2.86 10.42 -17.55
C VAL A 171 3.26 9.08 -18.17
N TYR A 172 4.50 8.96 -18.67
CA TYR A 172 5.02 7.71 -19.21
C TYR A 172 5.22 6.62 -18.14
N ASP A 173 5.30 6.99 -16.86
CA ASP A 173 5.37 6.06 -15.73
C ASP A 173 3.99 5.68 -15.17
N LEU A 174 2.88 6.23 -15.70
CA LEU A 174 1.54 6.03 -15.17
C LEU A 174 1.17 4.55 -14.98
N GLY A 175 1.52 3.69 -15.93
CA GLY A 175 1.28 2.24 -15.81
C GLY A 175 2.01 1.61 -14.62
N LYS A 176 3.28 1.97 -14.41
CA LYS A 176 4.08 1.52 -13.26
C LYS A 176 3.55 2.11 -11.95
N ARG A 177 3.21 3.41 -11.95
CA ARG A 177 2.59 4.12 -10.81
C ARG A 177 1.33 3.40 -10.33
N ARG A 178 0.38 3.12 -11.22
CA ARG A 178 -0.88 2.42 -10.86
C ARG A 178 -0.64 1.02 -10.29
N ARG A 179 0.32 0.27 -10.84
CA ARG A 179 0.73 -1.04 -10.32
C ARG A 179 1.32 -0.92 -8.91
N TYR A 180 2.23 0.02 -8.70
CA TYR A 180 2.91 0.20 -7.42
C TYR A 180 1.92 0.67 -6.33
N GLN A 181 1.03 1.62 -6.65
CA GLN A 181 0.01 2.11 -5.72
C GLN A 181 -0.97 1.01 -5.31
N SER A 182 -1.27 0.10 -6.23
CA SER A 182 -2.18 -1.01 -5.98
C SER A 182 -1.70 -1.95 -4.86
N ILE A 183 -0.40 -2.01 -4.59
CA ILE A 183 0.17 -2.82 -3.51
C ILE A 183 -0.18 -2.23 -2.14
N TRP A 184 -0.10 -0.91 -2.01
CA TRP A 184 -0.48 -0.19 -0.79
C TRP A 184 -1.98 -0.12 -0.60
N MET A 185 -2.71 0.16 -1.67
CA MET A 185 -4.18 0.16 -1.66
C MET A 185 -4.72 -1.21 -1.24
N SER A 186 -4.16 -2.30 -1.75
CA SER A 186 -4.57 -3.65 -1.37
C SER A 186 -4.29 -3.95 0.11
N LEU A 187 -3.16 -3.47 0.64
CA LEU A 187 -2.85 -3.58 2.06
C LEU A 187 -3.90 -2.85 2.92
N VAL A 188 -4.10 -1.56 2.68
CA VAL A 188 -5.01 -0.73 3.47
C VAL A 188 -6.45 -1.20 3.33
N GLY A 189 -6.89 -1.47 2.10
CA GLY A 189 -8.23 -1.97 1.82
C GLY A 189 -8.50 -3.33 2.48
N PHE A 190 -7.51 -4.23 2.49
CA PHE A 190 -7.66 -5.52 3.14
C PHE A 190 -7.67 -5.40 4.66
N ILE A 191 -6.80 -4.58 5.25
CA ILE A 191 -6.80 -4.33 6.70
C ILE A 191 -8.12 -3.72 7.16
N ALA A 192 -8.62 -2.69 6.49
CA ALA A 192 -9.90 -2.07 6.85
C ALA A 192 -11.07 -3.05 6.71
N HIS A 193 -11.09 -3.85 5.64
CA HIS A 193 -12.10 -4.89 5.48
C HIS A 193 -12.02 -5.95 6.59
N SER A 194 -10.83 -6.47 6.87
CA SER A 194 -10.62 -7.48 7.93
C SER A 194 -10.88 -6.94 9.33
N HIS A 195 -10.63 -5.66 9.58
CA HIS A 195 -11.01 -4.99 10.82
C HIS A 195 -12.52 -5.04 11.02
N SER A 196 -13.29 -4.62 10.00
CA SER A 196 -14.76 -4.65 10.07
C SER A 196 -15.35 -6.06 10.25
N GLU A 197 -14.61 -7.11 9.90
CA GLU A 197 -14.97 -8.52 10.11
C GLU A 197 -14.38 -9.14 11.40
N GLY A 198 -13.58 -8.39 12.16
CA GLY A 198 -12.92 -8.89 13.37
C GLY A 198 -11.84 -9.95 13.11
N THR A 199 -11.26 -10.03 11.91
CA THR A 199 -10.39 -11.14 11.48
C THR A 199 -8.90 -10.86 11.57
N LEU A 200 -8.47 -9.64 11.91
CA LEU A 200 -7.04 -9.27 11.99
C LEU A 200 -6.25 -10.17 12.97
N GLY A 201 -6.82 -10.42 14.16
CA GLY A 201 -6.19 -11.26 15.17
C GLY A 201 -6.06 -12.73 14.76
N GLU A 202 -7.07 -13.26 14.05
CA GLU A 202 -7.06 -14.62 13.49
C GLU A 202 -5.93 -14.80 12.45
N MET A 203 -5.63 -13.73 11.71
CA MET A 203 -4.54 -13.66 10.73
C MET A 203 -3.17 -13.32 11.34
N GLY A 204 -3.09 -13.26 12.67
CA GLY A 204 -1.84 -13.02 13.40
C GLY A 204 -1.36 -11.57 13.41
N LEU A 205 -2.16 -10.61 12.94
CA LEU A 205 -1.84 -9.19 12.99
C LEU A 205 -2.49 -8.53 14.21
N ARG A 206 -1.68 -7.93 15.08
CA ARG A 206 -2.13 -7.15 16.24
C ARG A 206 -1.69 -5.70 16.07
N LEU A 207 -2.66 -4.84 15.81
CA LEU A 207 -2.44 -3.40 15.71
C LEU A 207 -2.52 -2.76 17.10
N THR A 208 -1.86 -1.62 17.28
CA THR A 208 -2.03 -0.80 18.49
C THR A 208 -3.36 -0.06 18.46
N GLU A 209 -3.85 0.40 19.61
CA GLU A 209 -5.10 1.20 19.70
C GLU A 209 -5.07 2.38 18.71
N SER A 210 -3.99 3.17 18.69
CA SER A 210 -3.79 4.26 17.72
C SER A 210 -3.96 3.84 16.26
N GLN A 211 -3.49 2.64 15.88
CA GLN A 211 -3.62 2.15 14.51
C GLN A 211 -5.03 1.61 14.21
N ILE A 212 -5.75 1.18 15.24
CA ILE A 212 -7.16 0.81 15.13
C ILE A 212 -8.02 2.08 15.00
N ASP A 213 -7.70 3.13 15.76
CA ASP A 213 -8.34 4.44 15.65
C ASP A 213 -8.16 5.01 14.24
N ASP A 214 -6.94 4.96 13.68
CA ASP A 214 -6.71 5.36 12.28
C ASP A 214 -7.60 4.56 11.29
N ILE A 215 -7.82 3.26 11.52
CA ILE A 215 -8.70 2.44 10.66
C ILE A 215 -10.18 2.85 10.83
N LEU A 216 -10.61 3.12 12.06
CA LEU A 216 -11.96 3.61 12.34
C LEU A 216 -12.21 4.96 11.68
N ASP A 217 -11.22 5.86 11.71
CA ASP A 217 -11.26 7.15 11.03
C ASP A 217 -11.38 6.96 9.51
N ILE A 218 -10.60 6.05 8.90
CA ILE A 218 -10.76 5.69 7.48
C ILE A 218 -12.21 5.23 7.20
N GLU A 219 -12.74 4.33 8.02
CA GLU A 219 -14.11 3.83 7.83
C GLU A 219 -15.14 4.94 7.96
N GLN A 220 -14.99 5.82 8.95
CA GLN A 220 -15.88 6.96 9.20
C GLN A 220 -15.85 7.98 8.07
N GLU A 221 -14.67 8.37 7.58
CA GLU A 221 -14.54 9.35 6.50
C GLU A 221 -15.09 8.81 5.18
N ILE A 222 -14.96 7.50 4.91
CA ILE A 222 -15.61 6.88 3.76
C ILE A 222 -17.14 7.03 3.81
N TRP A 223 -17.76 6.93 4.98
CA TRP A 223 -19.22 7.10 5.13
C TRP A 223 -19.69 8.52 4.84
N GLN A 224 -18.83 9.52 5.03
CA GLN A 224 -19.16 10.92 4.81
C GLN A 224 -19.05 11.34 3.34
N ILE A 225 -18.38 10.54 2.50
CA ILE A 225 -18.17 10.88 1.08
C ILE A 225 -19.45 10.71 0.26
N ASP A 226 -19.95 11.84 -0.27
CA ASP A 226 -21.00 11.85 -1.30
C ASP A 226 -20.41 11.61 -2.69
N THR A 227 -20.22 10.33 -3.01
CA THR A 227 -19.73 9.87 -4.31
C THR A 227 -20.61 10.30 -5.48
N ARG A 228 -21.92 10.52 -5.25
CA ARG A 228 -22.85 11.00 -6.29
C ARG A 228 -22.62 12.49 -6.57
N ALA A 229 -22.34 13.29 -5.54
CA ALA A 229 -21.98 14.69 -5.72
C ALA A 229 -20.65 14.83 -6.48
N ILE A 230 -19.62 14.08 -6.08
CA ILE A 230 -18.31 14.08 -6.75
C ILE A 230 -18.46 13.71 -8.23
N ALA A 231 -19.17 12.62 -8.53
CA ALA A 231 -19.41 12.17 -9.90
C ALA A 231 -20.21 13.21 -10.73
N ARG A 232 -21.21 13.87 -10.14
CA ARG A 232 -22.01 14.91 -10.82
C ARG A 232 -21.20 16.16 -11.13
N ARG A 233 -20.31 16.57 -10.21
CA ARG A 233 -19.49 17.79 -10.36
C ARG A 233 -18.24 17.57 -11.20
N ARG A 234 -17.90 16.30 -11.51
CA ARG A 234 -16.64 15.91 -12.16
C ARG A 234 -15.41 16.47 -11.43
N GLU A 235 -15.51 16.64 -10.12
CA GLU A 235 -14.42 17.13 -9.29
C GLU A 235 -13.31 16.09 -9.24
N LYS A 236 -12.08 16.51 -9.53
CA LYS A 236 -10.86 15.74 -9.23
C LYS A 236 -10.49 16.06 -7.78
N GLY A 237 -10.96 15.25 -6.83
CA GLY A 237 -10.78 15.48 -5.39
C GLY A 237 -11.99 15.02 -4.58
N GLY A 238 -12.04 15.39 -3.29
CA GLY A 238 -13.10 15.01 -2.35
C GLY A 238 -12.82 13.70 -1.60
N PHE A 239 -11.54 13.29 -1.56
CA PHE A 239 -11.06 12.09 -0.85
C PHE A 239 -9.96 12.42 0.16
N GLU A 240 -9.63 13.70 0.32
CA GLU A 240 -8.55 14.21 1.16
C GLU A 240 -8.75 13.80 2.62
N ASP A 241 -9.99 13.86 3.10
CA ASP A 241 -10.35 13.48 4.47
C ASP A 241 -10.14 11.98 4.73
N VAL A 242 -10.32 11.13 3.71
CA VAL A 242 -9.97 9.69 3.81
C VAL A 242 -8.46 9.48 3.72
N TRP A 243 -7.75 10.30 2.95
CA TRP A 243 -6.31 10.17 2.81
C TRP A 243 -5.54 10.48 4.10
N VAL A 244 -6.00 11.45 4.90
CA VAL A 244 -5.35 11.83 6.17
C VAL A 244 -5.13 10.64 7.11
N PRO A 245 -6.16 9.87 7.50
CA PRO A 245 -5.98 8.71 8.39
C PRO A 245 -5.26 7.54 7.71
N ILE A 246 -5.39 7.38 6.37
CA ILE A 246 -4.54 6.44 5.61
C ILE A 246 -3.07 6.80 5.81
N ARG A 247 -2.69 8.06 5.58
CA ARG A 247 -1.31 8.52 5.72
C ARG A 247 -0.81 8.34 7.14
N GLN A 248 -1.64 8.63 8.16
CA GLN A 248 -1.30 8.41 9.56
C GLN A 248 -0.98 6.94 9.81
N LEU A 249 -1.89 6.02 9.48
CA LEU A 249 -1.68 4.57 9.63
C LEU A 249 -0.36 4.09 9.01
N LEU A 250 -0.05 4.56 7.79
CA LEU A 250 1.17 4.19 7.07
C LEU A 250 2.43 4.79 7.72
N MET A 251 2.40 6.07 8.12
CA MET A 251 3.52 6.71 8.84
C MET A 251 3.74 6.06 10.21
N GLU A 252 2.67 5.66 10.91
CA GLU A 252 2.75 4.89 12.15
C GLU A 252 3.46 3.54 11.94
N ALA A 253 3.17 2.86 10.82
CA ALA A 253 3.83 1.63 10.46
C ALA A 253 5.33 1.85 10.15
N LEU A 254 5.69 2.94 9.48
CA LEU A 254 7.09 3.25 9.17
C LEU A 254 7.91 3.61 10.41
N ARG A 255 7.34 4.38 11.35
CA ARG A 255 8.05 4.83 12.57
C ARG A 255 8.21 3.76 13.64
N LYS A 256 7.42 2.67 13.58
CA LYS A 256 7.33 1.69 14.67
C LYS A 256 8.66 0.94 14.86
N PRO A 257 9.38 1.11 16.00
CA PRO A 257 10.59 0.36 16.24
C PRO A 257 10.28 -1.11 16.54
N LYS A 258 11.28 -1.99 16.36
CA LYS A 258 11.14 -3.44 16.63
C LYS A 258 9.94 -4.06 15.90
N SER A 259 9.77 -3.68 14.64
CA SER A 259 8.71 -4.17 13.78
C SER A 259 8.85 -5.68 13.55
N THR A 260 7.73 -6.38 13.65
CA THR A 260 7.55 -7.80 13.34
C THR A 260 6.27 -7.94 12.52
N PRO A 261 6.08 -9.06 11.79
CA PRO A 261 4.82 -9.32 11.11
C PRO A 261 3.60 -9.32 12.06
N ARG A 262 3.80 -9.58 13.36
CA ARG A 262 2.69 -9.64 14.31
C ARG A 262 2.22 -8.26 14.81
N ASN A 263 3.02 -7.21 14.64
CA ASN A 263 2.74 -5.90 15.24
C ASN A 263 2.86 -4.71 14.27
N ASN A 264 3.17 -4.97 13.00
CA ASN A 264 3.38 -3.94 11.99
C ASN A 264 2.71 -4.36 10.68
N PRO A 265 1.76 -3.56 10.15
CA PRO A 265 0.99 -3.96 8.97
C PRO A 265 1.84 -4.08 7.69
N LEU A 266 2.90 -3.28 7.53
CA LEU A 266 3.78 -3.37 6.36
C LEU A 266 4.61 -4.66 6.38
N VAL A 267 5.20 -4.99 7.54
CA VAL A 267 5.98 -6.22 7.69
C VAL A 267 5.08 -7.45 7.58
N TRP A 268 3.86 -7.37 8.13
CA TRP A 268 2.85 -8.42 7.98
C TRP A 268 2.51 -8.67 6.51
N TRP A 269 2.21 -7.60 5.76
CA TRP A 269 1.85 -7.72 4.35
C TRP A 269 2.97 -8.33 3.52
N ILE A 270 4.20 -7.91 3.75
CA ILE A 270 5.34 -8.49 3.06
C ILE A 270 5.57 -9.95 3.43
N ALA A 271 5.32 -10.36 4.68
CA ALA A 271 5.37 -11.77 5.05
C ALA A 271 4.28 -12.59 4.34
N VAL A 272 3.06 -12.05 4.21
CA VAL A 272 1.99 -12.65 3.41
C VAL A 272 2.41 -12.82 1.96
N LEU A 273 2.96 -11.77 1.34
CA LEU A 273 3.41 -11.81 -0.06
C LEU A 273 4.59 -12.76 -0.27
N ALA A 274 5.55 -12.80 0.64
CA ALA A 274 6.68 -13.72 0.61
C ALA A 274 6.22 -15.17 0.76
N ARG A 275 5.35 -15.46 1.75
CA ARG A 275 4.76 -16.79 1.94
C ARG A 275 4.00 -17.25 0.70
N SER A 276 3.21 -16.36 0.10
CA SER A 276 2.45 -16.64 -1.12
C SER A 276 3.36 -17.00 -2.29
N ALA A 277 4.43 -16.22 -2.49
CA ALA A 277 5.41 -16.47 -3.55
C ALA A 277 6.22 -17.76 -3.36
N VAL A 278 6.39 -18.23 -2.11
CA VAL A 278 7.09 -19.47 -1.78
C VAL A 278 6.23 -20.72 -2.00
N SER A 279 4.90 -20.63 -1.92
CA SER A 279 3.96 -21.77 -1.94
C SER A 279 3.94 -22.62 -3.22
N GLY A 280 4.77 -22.30 -4.22
CA GLY A 280 4.94 -23.11 -5.43
C GLY A 280 3.73 -23.08 -6.37
N ASP A 281 3.74 -23.93 -7.40
CA ASP A 281 2.65 -24.04 -8.39
C ASP A 281 1.55 -25.05 -7.98
N SER A 282 1.76 -25.80 -6.89
CA SER A 282 0.82 -26.82 -6.39
C SER A 282 -0.30 -26.24 -5.54
N ASP A 283 -0.08 -25.08 -4.91
CA ASP A 283 -1.10 -24.34 -4.17
C ASP A 283 -1.48 -23.13 -5.04
N ILE A 284 -2.77 -22.96 -5.34
CA ILE A 284 -3.22 -21.85 -6.18
C ILE A 284 -2.88 -20.55 -5.43
N ASP A 285 -1.86 -19.85 -5.91
CA ASP A 285 -1.37 -18.61 -5.30
C ASP A 285 -2.39 -17.49 -5.54
N PHE A 286 -3.44 -17.41 -4.71
CA PHE A 286 -4.54 -16.45 -4.86
C PHE A 286 -4.16 -15.00 -4.51
N ILE A 287 -3.05 -14.79 -3.78
CA ILE A 287 -2.66 -13.47 -3.28
C ILE A 287 -1.65 -12.81 -4.22
N SER A 288 -0.58 -13.51 -4.61
CA SER A 288 0.41 -12.95 -5.53
C SER A 288 0.10 -13.19 -6.99
N ARG A 289 -0.46 -14.34 -7.37
CA ARG A 289 -0.66 -14.71 -8.78
C ARG A 289 -2.12 -15.05 -9.12
N GLY A 290 -3.03 -14.74 -8.19
CA GLY A 290 -4.40 -15.22 -8.20
C GLY A 290 -5.27 -14.48 -9.18
N ARG A 291 -5.89 -15.21 -10.10
CA ARG A 291 -6.93 -14.66 -10.98
C ARG A 291 -8.20 -14.46 -10.16
N PHE A 292 -8.63 -13.20 -10.07
CA PHE A 292 -9.92 -12.84 -9.52
C PHE A 292 -10.50 -11.67 -10.31
N HIS A 293 -11.82 -11.65 -10.51
CA HIS A 293 -12.45 -10.57 -11.26
C HIS A 293 -12.20 -9.23 -10.56
N LYS A 294 -11.52 -8.31 -11.26
CA LYS A 294 -11.03 -7.04 -10.70
C LYS A 294 -10.24 -7.20 -9.38
N ASN A 295 -9.29 -8.14 -9.31
CA ASN A 295 -8.31 -8.20 -8.22
C ASN A 295 -7.59 -6.83 -8.08
N PRO A 296 -7.56 -6.19 -6.89
CA PRO A 296 -6.81 -4.95 -6.70
C PRO A 296 -5.31 -5.16 -6.82
N MET A 297 -4.79 -6.35 -6.51
CA MET A 297 -3.37 -6.65 -6.67
C MET A 297 -3.02 -6.95 -8.13
N PRO A 298 -1.98 -6.28 -8.69
CA PRO A 298 -1.52 -6.58 -10.03
C PRO A 298 -0.84 -7.95 -10.08
N MET A 299 -1.29 -8.78 -11.02
CA MET A 299 -0.78 -10.15 -11.21
C MET A 299 0.50 -10.21 -12.06
N ASP A 300 0.96 -9.08 -12.59
CA ASP A 300 2.17 -8.94 -13.42
C ASP A 300 3.37 -8.36 -12.68
N VAL A 301 3.21 -8.02 -11.39
CA VAL A 301 4.27 -7.47 -10.55
C VAL A 301 4.81 -8.56 -9.63
N GLY A 302 6.07 -8.94 -9.80
CA GLY A 302 6.77 -9.92 -8.97
C GLY A 302 7.09 -9.41 -7.55
N LEU A 303 7.44 -10.31 -6.63
CA LEU A 303 7.68 -9.96 -5.22
C LEU A 303 8.76 -8.86 -5.05
N ARG A 304 9.84 -8.89 -5.84
CA ARG A 304 10.87 -7.86 -5.83
C ARG A 304 10.31 -6.48 -6.18
N GLU A 305 9.62 -6.35 -7.30
CA GLU A 305 8.98 -5.09 -7.70
C GLU A 305 7.96 -4.62 -6.66
N ARG A 306 7.32 -5.55 -5.94
CA ARG A 306 6.42 -5.18 -4.83
C ARG A 306 7.15 -4.58 -3.64
N LEU A 307 8.33 -5.12 -3.29
CA LEU A 307 9.19 -4.54 -2.26
C LEU A 307 9.68 -3.16 -2.69
N GLU A 308 10.10 -3.01 -3.95
CA GLU A 308 10.50 -1.73 -4.53
C GLU A 308 9.35 -0.71 -4.45
N ALA A 309 8.12 -1.11 -4.77
CA ALA A 309 6.95 -0.23 -4.64
C ALA A 309 6.69 0.25 -3.20
N ILE A 310 6.91 -0.62 -2.21
CA ILE A 310 6.81 -0.21 -0.80
C ILE A 310 7.95 0.74 -0.42
N VAL A 311 9.19 0.43 -0.78
CA VAL A 311 10.30 1.34 -0.46
C VAL A 311 10.13 2.70 -1.15
N HIS A 312 9.71 2.70 -2.42
CA HIS A 312 9.47 3.88 -3.23
C HIS A 312 8.44 4.83 -2.59
N TYR A 313 7.23 4.36 -2.30
CA TYR A 313 6.23 5.23 -1.69
C TYR A 313 6.49 5.56 -0.23
N SER A 314 7.28 4.74 0.48
CA SER A 314 7.75 5.12 1.80
C SER A 314 8.61 6.39 1.74
N LYS A 315 9.45 6.56 0.70
CA LYS A 315 10.22 7.80 0.49
C LYS A 315 9.32 9.00 0.24
N VAL A 316 8.31 8.84 -0.61
CA VAL A 316 7.33 9.90 -0.91
C VAL A 316 6.58 10.33 0.37
N LEU A 317 6.08 9.36 1.15
CA LEU A 317 5.38 9.62 2.41
C LEU A 317 6.30 10.27 3.47
N VAL A 318 7.54 9.80 3.60
CA VAL A 318 8.51 10.34 4.55
C VAL A 318 8.91 11.76 4.17
N LEU A 319 9.06 12.09 2.88
CA LEU A 319 9.34 13.46 2.44
C LEU A 319 8.19 14.42 2.83
N ASP A 320 6.95 14.04 2.52
CA ASP A 320 5.76 14.83 2.87
C ASP A 320 5.60 14.98 4.39
N GLY A 321 5.77 13.89 5.13
CA GLY A 321 5.72 13.88 6.60
C GLY A 321 6.84 14.69 7.25
N ALA A 322 8.06 14.61 6.73
CA ALA A 322 9.20 15.38 7.21
C ALA A 322 8.96 16.88 7.02
N PHE A 323 8.46 17.29 5.86
CA PHE A 323 8.13 18.70 5.63
C PHE A 323 6.99 19.18 6.54
N SER A 324 5.93 18.38 6.69
CA SER A 324 4.80 18.70 7.57
C SER A 324 5.25 18.88 9.02
N THR A 325 6.08 17.97 9.55
CA THR A 325 6.57 18.04 10.93
C THR A 325 7.58 19.18 11.14
N TRP A 326 8.45 19.44 10.17
CA TRP A 326 9.35 20.60 10.21
C TRP A 326 8.57 21.91 10.23
N SER A 327 7.57 22.05 9.36
CA SER A 327 6.73 23.25 9.29
C SER A 327 5.92 23.51 10.57
N GLY A 328 5.40 22.44 11.21
CA GLY A 328 4.65 22.56 12.46
C GLY A 328 5.51 22.87 13.68
N ARG A 329 6.82 22.53 13.64
CA ARG A 329 7.79 22.83 14.71
C ARG A 329 8.52 24.14 14.51
N SER A 330 8.54 24.68 13.29
CA SER A 330 9.24 25.93 13.02
C SER A 330 8.56 27.08 13.75
N GLU A 331 9.24 27.65 14.74
CA GLU A 331 8.81 28.88 15.42
C GLU A 331 8.88 30.10 14.49
N ARG A 332 9.60 29.98 13.36
CA ARG A 332 9.78 31.02 12.35
C ARG A 332 8.88 30.78 11.16
N SER A 333 7.69 31.39 11.16
CA SER A 333 6.74 31.35 10.05
C SER A 333 7.37 31.82 8.71
N GLU A 334 8.28 32.80 8.78
CA GLU A 334 9.06 33.29 7.64
C GLU A 334 9.87 32.20 6.92
N TRP A 335 10.46 31.24 7.66
CA TRP A 335 11.23 30.14 7.06
C TRP A 335 10.34 29.17 6.30
N VAL A 336 9.15 28.89 6.83
CA VAL A 336 8.16 28.03 6.17
C VAL A 336 7.70 28.70 4.87
N MET A 337 7.38 29.99 4.92
CA MET A 337 6.97 30.77 3.76
C MET A 337 8.07 30.84 2.68
N GLU A 338 9.33 31.02 3.07
CA GLU A 338 10.47 31.03 2.16
C GLU A 338 10.59 29.70 1.38
N VAL A 339 10.61 28.58 2.10
CA VAL A 339 10.73 27.24 1.52
C VAL A 339 9.54 26.92 0.62
N GLN A 340 8.31 27.18 1.08
CA GLN A 340 7.09 26.94 0.30
C GLN A 340 7.04 27.77 -0.98
N SER A 341 7.31 29.08 -0.87
CA SER A 341 7.34 30.00 -2.01
C SER A 341 8.31 29.50 -3.08
N ARG A 342 9.50 29.07 -2.65
CA ARG A 342 10.53 28.58 -3.57
C ARG A 342 10.18 27.22 -4.19
N LEU A 343 9.63 26.27 -3.44
CA LEU A 343 9.12 25.01 -4.00
C LEU A 343 8.03 25.28 -5.04
N ASN A 344 7.15 26.25 -4.80
CA ASN A 344 6.06 26.60 -5.70
C ASN A 344 6.52 27.27 -7.01
N MET A 345 7.74 27.83 -7.04
CA MET A 345 8.34 28.38 -8.27
C MET A 345 8.98 27.31 -9.17
N VAL A 346 9.18 26.08 -8.68
CA VAL A 346 9.78 25.01 -9.48
C VAL A 346 8.72 24.44 -10.42
N SER A 347 8.89 24.66 -11.73
CA SER A 347 8.02 24.05 -12.74
C SER A 347 8.27 22.54 -12.82
N ILE A 348 7.17 21.80 -12.86
CA ILE A 348 7.13 20.35 -13.05
C ILE A 348 6.29 19.97 -14.28
N GLU A 349 6.03 20.90 -15.20
CA GLU A 349 5.18 20.68 -16.39
C GLU A 349 5.67 19.52 -17.27
N TRP A 350 6.98 19.24 -17.24
CA TRP A 350 7.58 18.11 -17.96
C TRP A 350 6.98 16.75 -17.58
N ILE A 351 6.38 16.61 -16.39
CA ILE A 351 5.75 15.34 -15.98
C ILE A 351 4.56 14.97 -16.86
N ASP A 352 3.92 15.96 -17.51
CA ASP A 352 2.76 15.75 -18.38
C ASP A 352 3.16 15.54 -19.86
N GLU A 353 4.46 15.58 -20.20
CA GLU A 353 4.96 15.41 -21.57
C GLU A 353 5.11 13.93 -21.95
N GLU A 354 4.23 13.42 -22.81
CA GLU A 354 4.20 12.00 -23.22
C GLU A 354 5.46 11.52 -23.98
N GLY A 355 6.20 12.43 -24.63
CA GLY A 355 7.43 12.14 -25.38
C GLY A 355 8.68 12.80 -24.81
N GLY A 356 8.58 13.43 -23.64
CA GLY A 356 9.66 14.15 -23.00
C GLY A 356 10.62 13.23 -22.25
N SER A 357 11.82 13.72 -21.94
CA SER A 357 12.76 13.08 -21.02
C SER A 357 12.76 13.83 -19.69
N ARG A 358 12.94 13.10 -18.57
CA ARG A 358 13.17 13.76 -17.27
C ARG A 358 14.34 14.75 -17.39
N PRO A 359 14.17 16.02 -16.98
CA PRO A 359 15.27 16.98 -16.92
C PRO A 359 16.38 16.50 -15.99
N ALA A 360 17.65 16.79 -16.33
CA ALA A 360 18.81 16.39 -15.52
C ALA A 360 18.79 16.95 -14.07
N GLY A 361 17.98 17.98 -13.82
CA GLY A 361 17.66 18.51 -12.49
C GLY A 361 16.62 19.63 -12.60
N PRO A 362 15.92 19.97 -11.51
CA PRO A 362 15.02 21.14 -11.49
C PRO A 362 15.80 22.42 -11.83
N SER A 363 15.17 23.32 -12.57
CA SER A 363 15.77 24.61 -12.94
C SER A 363 16.24 25.38 -11.69
N GLY A 364 17.56 25.57 -11.56
CA GLY A 364 18.19 26.29 -10.45
C GLY A 364 18.73 25.43 -9.30
N ASP A 365 18.76 24.11 -9.44
CA ASP A 365 19.41 23.20 -8.47
C ASP A 365 20.86 23.63 -8.20
N GLY A 366 21.23 23.74 -6.92
CA GLY A 366 22.57 24.22 -6.50
C GLY A 366 22.79 25.74 -6.51
N GLY A 367 21.75 26.55 -6.76
CA GLY A 367 21.83 28.00 -6.60
C GLY A 367 21.94 28.46 -5.13
N PRO A 368 22.43 29.69 -4.87
CA PRO A 368 22.61 30.22 -3.50
C PRO A 368 21.31 30.27 -2.69
N VAL A 369 20.15 30.22 -3.33
CA VAL A 369 18.83 30.16 -2.67
C VAL A 369 18.68 28.93 -1.77
N TYR A 370 19.32 27.80 -2.08
CA TYR A 370 19.27 26.59 -1.25
C TYR A 370 20.33 26.56 -0.15
N SER A 371 21.12 27.63 0.00
CA SER A 371 22.14 27.76 1.05
C SER A 371 21.70 28.59 2.25
N THR A 372 20.46 29.08 2.28
CA THR A 372 19.91 29.81 3.44
C THR A 372 19.73 28.89 4.66
N ASP A 373 19.71 29.46 5.85
CA ASP A 373 19.51 28.72 7.10
C ASP A 373 18.20 27.92 7.10
N ALA A 374 17.13 28.48 6.50
CA ALA A 374 15.84 27.82 6.37
C ALA A 374 15.95 26.55 5.51
N TRP A 375 16.63 26.64 4.36
CA TRP A 375 16.85 25.51 3.47
C TRP A 375 17.78 24.45 4.06
N GLN A 376 18.85 24.85 4.73
CA GLN A 376 19.73 23.92 5.43
C GLN A 376 18.98 23.19 6.56
N SER A 377 18.14 23.91 7.30
CA SER A 377 17.33 23.34 8.38
C SER A 377 16.34 22.29 7.87
N VAL A 378 15.56 22.60 6.83
CA VAL A 378 14.56 21.64 6.31
C VAL A 378 15.22 20.41 5.68
N VAL A 379 16.34 20.58 4.97
CA VAL A 379 17.08 19.46 4.36
C VAL A 379 17.69 18.57 5.44
N ALA A 380 18.26 19.16 6.50
CA ALA A 380 18.78 18.39 7.63
C ALA A 380 17.67 17.59 8.32
N HIS A 381 16.49 18.19 8.51
CA HIS A 381 15.34 17.50 9.08
C HIS A 381 14.84 16.36 8.18
N ILE A 382 14.81 16.56 6.85
CA ILE A 382 14.47 15.48 5.89
C ILE A 382 15.47 14.33 5.98
N ALA A 383 16.77 14.62 6.10
CA ALA A 383 17.80 13.59 6.25
C ALA A 383 17.62 12.81 7.55
N GLU A 384 17.36 13.48 8.67
CA GLU A 384 17.09 12.85 9.96
C GLU A 384 15.83 11.96 9.91
N GLU A 385 14.73 12.47 9.35
CA GLU A 385 13.49 11.72 9.19
C GLU A 385 13.65 10.53 8.24
N THR A 386 14.46 10.68 7.20
CA THR A 386 14.82 9.59 6.29
C THR A 386 15.56 8.48 7.03
N GLU A 387 16.63 8.78 7.76
CA GLU A 387 17.38 7.78 8.52
C GLU A 387 16.48 7.07 9.54
N ARG A 388 15.61 7.84 10.21
CA ARG A 388 14.68 7.34 11.22
C ARG A 388 13.64 6.36 10.65
N HIS A 389 13.09 6.63 9.46
CA HIS A 389 11.93 5.90 8.93
C HIS A 389 12.27 4.91 7.80
N LEU A 390 13.35 5.15 7.05
CA LEU A 390 13.69 4.40 5.83
C LEU A 390 14.83 3.41 6.04
N GLY A 391 14.91 2.81 7.23
CA GLY A 391 15.76 1.65 7.48
C GLY A 391 17.15 1.93 8.06
N GLY A 392 17.46 3.16 8.47
CA GLY A 392 18.72 3.47 9.15
C GLY A 392 18.84 2.81 10.53
N LYS A 393 17.72 2.43 11.14
CA LYS A 393 17.66 1.67 12.40
C LYS A 393 17.28 0.22 12.15
N GLN A 394 18.07 -0.70 12.73
CA GLN A 394 17.76 -2.12 12.70
C GLN A 394 16.37 -2.42 13.26
N LYS A 395 15.72 -3.44 12.70
CA LYS A 395 14.39 -3.91 13.10
C LYS A 395 13.26 -2.89 12.90
N THR A 396 13.45 -1.84 12.11
CA THR A 396 12.34 -1.04 11.55
C THR A 396 11.70 -1.78 10.37
N ALA A 397 10.50 -1.36 9.95
CA ALA A 397 9.80 -2.02 8.85
C ALA A 397 10.63 -2.03 7.56
N ILE A 398 11.14 -0.86 7.14
CA ILE A 398 11.95 -0.75 5.92
C ILE A 398 13.26 -1.53 6.01
N TYR A 399 13.92 -1.56 7.18
CA TYR A 399 15.09 -2.41 7.39
C TYR A 399 14.76 -3.90 7.13
N ARG A 400 13.64 -4.41 7.67
CA ARG A 400 13.22 -5.81 7.46
C ARG A 400 12.93 -6.11 6.00
N LEU A 401 12.30 -5.18 5.29
CA LEU A 401 11.98 -5.30 3.86
C LEU A 401 13.25 -5.35 3.00
N ARG A 402 14.26 -4.54 3.34
CA ARG A 402 15.55 -4.57 2.64
C ARG A 402 16.33 -5.86 2.90
N MET A 403 16.30 -6.38 4.13
CA MET A 403 16.87 -7.69 4.41
C MET A 403 16.25 -8.80 3.54
N LEU A 404 14.94 -8.74 3.29
CA LEU A 404 14.29 -9.66 2.34
C LEU A 404 14.77 -9.43 0.91
N ALA A 405 14.81 -8.17 0.46
CA ALA A 405 15.29 -7.84 -0.88
C ALA A 405 16.72 -8.36 -1.11
N ASN A 406 17.60 -8.22 -0.12
CA ASN A 406 18.98 -8.72 -0.13
C ASN A 406 19.04 -10.25 -0.16
N ALA A 407 18.23 -10.92 0.66
CA ALA A 407 18.14 -12.37 0.68
C ALA A 407 17.64 -12.95 -0.65
N MET A 408 16.93 -12.15 -1.47
CA MET A 408 16.50 -12.53 -2.81
C MET A 408 17.54 -12.23 -3.91
N MET A 409 18.68 -11.61 -3.59
CA MET A 409 19.78 -11.33 -4.54
C MET A 409 20.92 -12.33 -4.45
N GLN A 410 21.08 -12.94 -3.27
CA GLN A 410 21.98 -14.06 -3.02
C GLN A 410 21.43 -15.32 -3.67
#